data_AF-A0A2N3EG57-F1
#
_entry.id   AF-A0A2N3EG57-F1
#
_cell.length_a   1.000
_cell.length_b   1.000
_cell.length_c   1.000
_cell.angle_alpha   90.00
_cell.angle_beta   90.00
_cell.angle_gamma   90.00
#
_symmetry.space_group_name_H-M   'P 1'
#
loop_
_entity.id
_entity.type
_entity.pdbx_description
1 polymer ?
#
loop_
_entity_poly.entity_id
_entity_poly.type
_entity_poly.pdbx_seq_one_letter_code
_entity_poly.pdbx_strand_id
1 'polypeptide(L)'
;MRNIALFLAAAGFGAATALAGTAAAQSPEDDTGVVCDRLNYRFQFDFKYRKSFPQADTARALHRSGVEKCESGDPAAGIADLREALRKIEVEPARL
;
A
#
# COMPACT_ATOMS: atom_id res chain seq x y z
N MET A 1 -17.48 -31.85 61.25
CA MET A 1 -16.22 -31.10 61.40
C MET A 1 -16.23 -29.97 60.39
N ARG A 2 -16.44 -28.72 60.85
CA ARG A 2 -16.55 -27.50 60.04
C ARG A 2 -15.19 -26.82 60.05
N ASN A 3 -14.52 -26.72 58.91
CA ASN A 3 -13.38 -25.82 58.75
C ASN A 3 -13.86 -24.56 58.04
N ILE A 4 -13.93 -23.48 58.83
CA ILE A 4 -14.14 -22.11 58.39
C ILE A 4 -12.75 -21.56 58.09
N ALA A 5 -12.51 -21.15 56.84
CA ALA A 5 -11.41 -20.28 56.48
C ALA A 5 -11.99 -18.99 55.90
N LEU A 6 -12.05 -17.98 56.75
CA LEU A 6 -12.24 -16.58 56.42
C LEU A 6 -10.86 -16.02 56.05
N PHE A 7 -10.69 -15.44 54.87
CA PHE A 7 -9.80 -14.29 54.71
C PHE A 7 -10.40 -13.27 53.74
N LEU A 8 -10.40 -12.04 54.24
CA LEU A 8 -11.00 -10.83 53.70
C LEU A 8 -10.28 -10.28 52.47
N ALA A 9 -11.12 -9.72 51.59
CA ALA A 9 -11.03 -8.40 50.92
C ALA A 9 -9.69 -7.89 50.35
N ALA A 10 -9.71 -7.57 49.06
CA ALA A 10 -9.27 -6.26 48.58
C ALA A 10 -10.08 -5.88 47.33
N ALA A 11 -10.93 -4.87 47.48
CA ALA A 11 -11.52 -4.14 46.35
C ALA A 11 -10.41 -3.32 45.68
N GLY A 12 -10.21 -3.55 44.38
CA GLY A 12 -9.40 -2.70 43.52
C GLY A 12 -10.21 -2.34 42.29
N PHE A 13 -10.86 -1.17 42.33
CA PHE A 13 -11.32 -0.48 41.14
C PHE A 13 -10.09 -0.14 40.28
N GLY A 14 -10.07 -0.56 39.02
CA GLY A 14 -8.92 -0.30 38.15
C GLY A 14 -9.21 -0.62 36.69
N ALA A 15 -9.81 0.37 36.02
CA ALA A 15 -9.71 0.69 34.59
C ALA A 15 -9.77 -0.47 33.58
N ALA A 16 -10.84 -0.43 32.77
CA ALA A 16 -10.82 -0.93 31.41
C ALA A 16 -9.61 -0.38 30.65
N THR A 17 -8.73 -1.27 30.22
CA THR A 17 -7.90 -1.07 29.03
C THR A 17 -7.96 -2.36 28.22
N ALA A 18 -9.10 -2.56 27.54
CA ALA A 18 -9.06 -3.32 26.31
C ALA A 18 -7.98 -2.65 25.44
N LEU A 19 -6.93 -3.40 25.08
CA LEU A 19 -5.90 -2.94 24.18
C LEU A 19 -6.59 -2.50 22.88
N ALA A 20 -6.83 -1.20 22.76
CA ALA A 20 -7.02 -0.57 21.47
C ALA A 20 -5.73 -0.88 20.71
N GLY A 21 -5.84 -1.74 19.71
CA GLY A 21 -4.73 -2.13 18.87
C GLY A 21 -4.01 -0.87 18.44
N THR A 22 -2.73 -0.78 18.76
CA THR A 22 -1.83 0.15 18.10
C THR A 22 -1.93 -0.17 16.62
N ALA A 23 -2.68 0.64 15.87
CA ALA A 23 -2.48 0.80 14.45
C ALA A 23 -1.03 1.25 14.30
N ALA A 24 -0.12 0.28 14.11
CA ALA A 24 1.21 0.57 13.64
C ALA A 24 1.00 1.43 12.40
N ALA A 25 1.51 2.67 12.43
CA ALA A 25 1.50 3.54 11.29
C ALA A 25 2.16 2.76 10.14
N GLN A 26 1.34 2.24 9.24
CA GLN A 26 1.82 1.58 8.05
C GLN A 26 2.62 2.63 7.31
N SER A 27 3.87 2.32 6.98
CA SER A 27 4.70 3.28 6.24
C SER A 27 3.94 3.63 4.95
N PRO A 28 4.00 4.88 4.46
CA PRO A 28 3.32 5.27 3.22
C PRO A 28 3.76 4.44 1.99
N GLU A 29 4.85 3.68 2.12
CA GLU A 29 5.36 2.72 1.14
C GLU A 29 4.53 1.44 1.03
N ASP A 30 3.75 1.08 2.06
CA ASP A 30 2.83 -0.07 2.05
C ASP A 30 1.41 0.31 1.62
N ASP A 31 1.11 1.61 1.51
CA ASP A 31 -0.18 2.08 1.00
C ASP A 31 -0.22 1.97 -0.53
N THR A 32 -1.00 1.00 -1.01
CA THR A 32 -1.15 0.73 -2.44
C THR A 32 -1.62 1.93 -3.26
N GLY A 33 -2.39 2.86 -2.68
CA GLY A 33 -2.81 4.09 -3.35
C GLY A 33 -1.63 5.05 -3.55
N VAL A 34 -0.81 5.23 -2.53
CA VAL A 34 0.43 6.03 -2.62
C VAL A 34 1.39 5.46 -3.67
N VAL A 35 1.51 4.13 -3.74
CA VAL A 35 2.37 3.47 -4.73
C VAL A 35 1.82 3.65 -6.16
N CYS A 36 0.49 3.51 -6.35
CA CYS A 36 -0.18 3.80 -7.63
C CYS A 36 0.12 5.23 -8.13
N ASP A 37 -0.09 6.23 -7.26
CA ASP A 37 0.14 7.64 -7.61
C ASP A 37 1.60 7.92 -7.97
N ARG A 38 2.53 7.35 -7.19
CA ARG A 38 3.97 7.55 -7.42
C ARG A 38 4.40 6.96 -8.76
N LEU A 39 3.95 5.76 -9.09
CA LEU A 39 4.23 5.08 -10.36
C LEU A 39 3.61 5.83 -11.55
N ASN A 40 2.35 6.28 -11.41
CA ASN A 40 1.66 7.08 -12.42
C ASN A 40 2.43 8.38 -12.70
N TYR A 41 2.81 9.12 -11.66
CA TYR A 41 3.58 10.35 -11.79
C TYR A 41 4.92 10.10 -12.48
N ARG A 42 5.63 9.05 -12.07
CA ARG A 42 6.92 8.69 -12.66
C ARG A 42 6.79 8.41 -14.16
N PHE A 43 5.79 7.62 -14.55
CA PHE A 43 5.54 7.32 -15.96
C PHE A 43 5.26 8.61 -16.75
N GLN A 44 4.37 9.47 -16.27
CA GLN A 44 4.05 10.72 -16.97
C GLN A 44 5.25 11.66 -17.13
N PHE A 45 6.17 11.66 -16.16
CA PHE A 45 7.40 12.44 -16.25
C PHE A 45 8.34 11.87 -17.32
N ASP A 46 8.70 10.59 -17.23
CA ASP A 46 9.69 9.98 -18.12
C ASP A 46 9.17 9.80 -19.55
N PHE A 47 7.89 9.46 -19.72
CA PHE A 47 7.31 9.18 -21.03
C PHE A 47 7.39 10.39 -21.97
N LYS A 48 7.45 11.62 -21.46
CA LYS A 48 7.66 12.84 -22.26
C LYS A 48 8.92 12.77 -23.11
N TYR A 49 9.98 12.17 -22.58
CA TYR A 49 11.30 12.07 -23.21
C TYR A 49 11.51 10.74 -23.94
N ARG A 50 10.59 9.79 -23.77
CA ARG A 50 10.76 8.40 -24.24
C ARG A 50 9.70 7.97 -25.26
N LYS A 51 9.01 8.92 -25.89
CA LYS A 51 7.99 8.65 -26.92
C LYS A 51 8.51 7.90 -28.15
N SER A 52 9.81 7.99 -28.43
CA SER A 52 10.47 7.31 -29.55
C SER A 52 10.95 5.89 -29.23
N PHE A 53 10.73 5.39 -28.01
CA PHE A 53 11.12 4.04 -27.65
C PHE A 53 10.32 3.01 -28.47
N PRO A 54 10.94 1.89 -28.87
CA PRO A 54 10.26 0.88 -29.69
C PRO A 54 8.96 0.35 -29.07
N GLN A 55 8.85 0.36 -27.75
CA GLN A 55 7.69 -0.15 -27.01
C GLN A 55 6.84 0.96 -26.37
N ALA A 56 6.95 2.21 -26.84
CA ALA A 56 6.25 3.35 -26.24
C ALA A 56 4.71 3.20 -26.27
N ASP A 57 4.13 2.63 -27.33
CA ASP A 57 2.68 2.40 -27.41
C ASP A 57 2.22 1.32 -26.42
N THR A 58 2.98 0.21 -26.31
CA THR A 58 2.74 -0.82 -25.29
C THR A 58 2.85 -0.24 -23.88
N ALA A 59 3.86 0.61 -23.64
CA ALA A 59 4.05 1.30 -22.38
C ALA A 59 2.83 2.18 -22.03
N ARG A 60 2.32 2.94 -23.00
CA ARG A 60 1.14 3.80 -22.81
C ARG A 60 -0.14 2.98 -22.57
N ALA A 61 -0.30 1.83 -23.22
CA ALA A 61 -1.44 0.95 -23.00
C ALA A 61 -1.42 0.36 -21.58
N LEU A 62 -0.25 -0.14 -21.14
CA LEU A 62 -0.05 -0.63 -19.78
C LEU A 62 -0.25 0.47 -18.74
N HIS A 63 0.25 1.68 -18.99
CA HIS A 63 0.02 2.82 -18.09
C HIS A 63 -1.46 3.11 -17.89
N ARG A 64 -2.25 3.15 -18.98
CA ARG A 64 -3.70 3.38 -18.90
C ARG A 64 -4.40 2.28 -18.12
N SER A 65 -4.11 1.01 -18.44
CA SER A 65 -4.65 -0.16 -17.74
C SER A 65 -4.30 -0.12 -16.25
N GLY A 66 -3.07 0.28 -15.93
CA GLY A 66 -2.59 0.40 -14.56
C GLY A 66 -3.33 1.47 -13.76
N VAL A 67 -3.53 2.65 -14.34
CA VAL A 67 -4.32 3.73 -13.72
C VAL A 67 -5.77 3.29 -13.48
N GLU A 68 -6.41 2.70 -14.48
CA GLU A 68 -7.80 2.24 -14.37
C GLU A 68 -7.97 1.23 -13.22
N LYS A 69 -7.07 0.26 -13.10
CA LYS A 69 -7.12 -0.75 -12.01
C LYS A 69 -6.84 -0.17 -10.64
N CYS A 70 -5.92 0.79 -10.54
CA CYS A 70 -5.68 1.55 -9.31
C CYS A 70 -6.94 2.30 -8.86
N GLU A 71 -7.71 2.87 -9.80
CA GLU A 71 -8.94 3.61 -9.51
C GLU A 71 -10.17 2.69 -9.27
N SER A 72 -10.21 1.52 -9.91
CA SER A 72 -11.36 0.61 -9.85
C SER A 72 -11.34 -0.39 -8.69
N GLY A 73 -10.33 -0.32 -7.81
CA GLY A 73 -10.23 -1.17 -6.62
C GLY A 73 -9.37 -2.44 -6.77
N ASP A 74 -8.56 -2.56 -7.84
CA ASP A 74 -7.52 -3.59 -7.96
C ASP A 74 -6.12 -2.95 -8.08
N PRO A 75 -5.65 -2.29 -7.00
CA PRO A 75 -4.38 -1.57 -7.05
C PRO A 75 -3.18 -2.49 -7.18
N ALA A 76 -3.27 -3.77 -6.76
CA ALA A 76 -2.19 -4.73 -6.94
C ALA A 76 -1.92 -5.01 -8.42
N ALA A 77 -2.96 -5.28 -9.20
CA ALA A 77 -2.84 -5.43 -10.65
C ALA A 77 -2.47 -4.10 -11.32
N GLY A 78 -3.00 -2.98 -10.83
CA GLY A 78 -2.64 -1.64 -11.32
C GLY A 78 -1.15 -1.31 -11.17
N ILE A 79 -0.59 -1.56 -9.99
CA ILE A 79 0.84 -1.41 -9.70
C ILE A 79 1.70 -2.29 -10.62
N ALA A 80 1.27 -3.54 -10.86
CA ALA A 80 1.99 -4.44 -11.75
C ALA A 80 2.08 -3.88 -13.18
N ASP A 81 0.96 -3.42 -13.73
CA ASP A 81 0.89 -2.81 -15.06
C ASP A 81 1.73 -1.52 -15.14
N LEU A 82 1.65 -0.65 -14.13
CA LEU A 82 2.42 0.61 -14.11
C LEU A 82 3.93 0.35 -14.03
N ARG A 83 4.37 -0.64 -13.24
CA ARG A 83 5.78 -1.05 -13.19
C ARG A 83 6.23 -1.61 -14.53
N GLU A 84 5.38 -2.39 -15.20
CA GLU A 84 5.73 -2.89 -16.52
C GLU A 84 5.79 -1.77 -17.57
N ALA A 85 4.87 -0.80 -17.53
CA ALA A 85 4.88 0.37 -18.40
C ALA A 85 6.23 1.12 -18.33
N LEU A 86 6.76 1.33 -17.12
CA LEU A 86 8.07 1.94 -16.91
C LEU A 86 9.21 1.10 -17.53
N ARG A 87 9.17 -0.23 -17.37
CA ARG A 87 10.16 -1.13 -17.98
C ARG A 87 10.13 -1.08 -19.51
N LYS A 88 8.97 -0.93 -20.15
CA LYS A 88 8.85 -0.80 -21.62
C LYS A 88 9.54 0.44 -22.18
N ILE A 89 9.76 1.46 -21.35
CA ILE A 89 10.52 2.66 -21.69
C ILE A 89 11.90 2.68 -21.01
N GLU A 90 12.41 1.52 -20.57
CA GLU A 90 13.70 1.37 -19.90
C GLU A 90 13.90 2.33 -18.71
N VAL A 91 12.83 2.52 -17.94
CA VAL A 91 12.88 3.19 -16.64
C VAL A 91 12.75 2.11 -15.57
N GLU A 92 13.76 2.03 -14.71
CA GLU A 92 13.73 1.11 -13.59
C GLU A 92 12.73 1.61 -12.53
N PRO A 93 11.75 0.79 -12.11
CA PRO A 93 10.78 1.17 -11.09
C PRO A 93 11.34 1.11 -9.65
N ALA A 94 12.67 1.07 -9.47
CA ALA A 94 13.31 0.74 -8.20
C ALA A 94 12.91 1.66 -7.04
N ARG A 95 12.51 1.02 -5.94
CA ARG A 95 12.05 1.58 -4.65
C ARG A 95 11.04 2.72 -4.78
N LEU A 96 9.90 2.39 -5.39
CA LEU A 96 8.66 3.12 -5.21
C LEU A 96 7.82 2.38 -4.17
#